data_AF-A0A4T0B0H6-F1
#
_entry.id   AF-A0A4T0B0H6-F1
#
_cell.length_a   1.000
_cell.length_b   1.000
_cell.length_c   1.000
_cell.angle_alpha   90.00
_cell.angle_beta   90.00
_cell.angle_gamma   90.00
#
_symmetry.space_group_name_H-M   'P 1'
#
loop_
_entity.id
_entity.type
_entity.pdbx_description
1 polymer ?
#
loop_
_entity_poly.entity_id
_entity_poly.type
_entity_poly.pdbx_seq_one_letter_code
_entity_poly.pdbx_strand_id
1 'polypeptide(L)'
;MRAVAALAACVAFANAQTFDMDMILAAEPVPTPSIPVVYVTGDAPSTTASATTVSYVETQAAASVSLEVAAAASSTALAKRAASTCVPQPTGISHNSSPDTASAFLADAYYSSVASAAPTPAGYVNTFTNLQASNNAYGYMGYQLLSTYDTQLCSQKCDKVNGCLSFNLYFERDPSGTHLSLFFRVRNML
;
A
#
# COMPACT_ATOMS: atom_id res chain seq x y z
N MET A 1 40.09 -13.72 16.83
CA MET A 1 39.91 -13.81 15.36
C MET A 1 38.45 -13.97 14.91
N ARG A 2 37.58 -14.77 15.56
CA ARG A 2 36.17 -14.94 15.08
C ARG A 2 35.23 -13.74 15.28
N ALA A 3 35.50 -12.83 16.22
CA ALA A 3 34.67 -11.64 16.44
C ALA A 3 34.83 -10.53 15.38
N VAL A 4 35.90 -10.57 14.56
CA VAL A 4 36.21 -9.51 13.58
C VAL A 4 35.38 -9.65 12.30
N ALA A 5 34.98 -10.88 11.94
CA ALA A 5 34.25 -11.16 10.71
C ALA A 5 32.79 -10.66 10.73
N ALA A 6 32.14 -10.65 11.90
CA ALA A 6 30.76 -10.20 12.04
C ALA A 6 30.60 -8.69 11.84
N LEU A 7 31.57 -7.88 12.31
CA LEU A 7 31.54 -6.43 12.15
C LEU A 7 31.74 -6.00 10.68
N ALA A 8 32.59 -6.73 9.95
CA ALA A 8 32.88 -6.43 8.54
C ALA A 8 31.66 -6.59 7.62
N ALA A 9 30.74 -7.50 7.93
CA ALA A 9 29.52 -7.71 7.14
C ALA A 9 28.55 -6.52 7.21
N CYS A 10 28.37 -5.92 8.39
CA CYS A 10 27.51 -4.73 8.56
C CYS A 10 28.09 -3.49 7.85
N VAL A 11 29.43 -3.33 7.90
CA VAL A 11 30.12 -2.21 7.23
C VAL A 11 30.01 -2.31 5.70
N ALA A 12 29.95 -3.51 5.12
CA ALA A 12 29.82 -3.68 3.67
C ALA A 12 28.50 -3.11 3.10
N PHE A 13 27.39 -3.20 3.84
CA PHE A 13 26.12 -2.61 3.42
C PHE A 13 26.07 -1.09 3.63
N ALA A 14 26.72 -0.58 4.69
CA ALA A 14 26.80 0.86 4.98
C ALA A 14 27.62 1.66 3.94
N ASN A 15 28.50 1.01 3.17
CA ASN A 15 29.29 1.68 2.13
C ASN A 15 28.57 1.76 0.76
N ALA A 16 27.43 1.08 0.58
CA ALA A 16 26.67 1.12 -0.68
C ALA A 16 25.75 2.35 -0.79
N GLN A 17 25.45 3.01 0.32
CA GLN A 17 24.74 4.29 0.38
C GLN A 17 25.46 5.15 1.42
N THR A 18 26.09 6.24 0.97
CA THR A 18 26.98 7.09 1.79
C THR A 18 26.20 7.94 2.79
N PHE A 19 25.60 7.29 3.78
CA PHE A 19 24.94 7.94 4.90
C PHE A 19 25.94 8.19 6.01
N ASP A 20 26.03 9.45 6.43
CA ASP A 20 26.74 9.84 7.64
C ASP A 20 25.92 9.35 8.85
N MET A 21 26.30 8.19 9.39
CA MET A 21 25.62 7.59 10.53
C MET A 21 25.83 8.38 11.83
N ASP A 22 26.91 9.15 11.95
CA ASP A 22 27.14 10.02 13.10
C ASP A 22 26.20 11.23 13.04
N MET A 23 25.95 11.79 11.85
CA MET A 23 24.92 12.81 11.63
C MET A 23 23.50 12.29 11.90
N ILE A 24 23.21 11.03 11.54
CA ILE A 24 21.91 10.39 11.83
C ILE A 24 21.73 10.15 13.34
N LEU A 25 22.77 9.71 14.05
CA LEU A 25 22.71 9.53 15.50
C LEU A 25 22.69 10.86 16.28
N ALA A 26 23.25 11.94 15.71
CA ALA A 26 23.20 13.28 16.29
C ALA A 26 21.86 14.00 16.07
N ALA A 27 20.95 13.45 15.25
CA ALA A 27 19.64 14.02 14.94
C ALA A 27 18.59 13.72 16.04
N GLU A 28 18.83 14.24 17.24
CA GLU A 28 17.88 14.25 18.36
C GLU A 28 16.68 15.19 18.12
N PRO A 29 15.44 14.79 18.42
CA PRO A 29 14.85 13.46 18.30
C PRO A 29 14.05 13.33 16.98
N VAL A 30 13.95 12.11 16.43
CA VAL A 30 13.09 11.84 15.26
C VAL A 30 11.63 12.13 15.62
N PRO A 31 10.94 13.02 14.90
CA PRO A 31 9.64 13.53 15.34
C PRO A 31 8.48 12.65 14.89
N THR A 32 7.92 11.83 15.76
CA THR A 32 6.46 11.84 15.99
C THR A 32 5.49 11.50 14.82
N PRO A 33 5.78 10.73 13.73
CA PRO A 33 4.73 10.35 12.76
C PRO A 33 3.64 9.47 13.38
N SER A 34 2.59 10.09 13.89
CA SER A 34 1.29 9.44 14.07
C SER A 34 0.65 9.26 12.70
N ILE A 35 0.82 8.08 12.11
CA ILE A 35 0.15 7.75 10.86
C ILE A 35 -1.29 7.31 11.20
N PRO A 36 -2.34 8.04 10.77
CA PRO A 36 -3.71 7.61 10.99
C PRO A 36 -4.00 6.41 10.08
N VAL A 37 -4.05 5.21 10.66
CA VAL A 37 -4.45 4.01 9.91
C VAL A 37 -5.98 4.04 9.81
N VAL A 38 -6.48 4.45 8.65
CA VAL A 38 -7.91 4.51 8.34
C VAL A 38 -8.32 3.20 7.68
N TYR A 39 -9.09 2.39 8.39
CA TYR A 39 -9.76 1.20 7.86
C TYR A 39 -11.27 1.31 8.08
N VAL A 40 -12.05 0.90 7.08
CA VAL A 40 -13.52 0.93 7.14
C VAL A 40 -14.00 -0.47 7.51
N THR A 41 -14.48 -0.65 8.74
CA THR A 41 -15.16 -1.89 9.14
C THR A 41 -16.64 -1.82 8.80
N GLY A 42 -17.03 -2.36 7.64
CA GLY A 42 -18.42 -2.70 7.30
C GLY A 42 -18.95 -2.07 6.01
N ASP A 43 -19.81 -2.81 5.33
CA ASP A 43 -20.31 -2.57 3.96
C ASP A 43 -21.40 -1.48 3.84
N ALA A 44 -21.59 -0.65 4.88
CA ALA A 44 -22.65 0.36 4.93
C ALA A 44 -22.15 1.77 4.56
N PRO A 45 -22.90 2.60 3.81
CA PRO A 45 -22.46 3.93 3.37
C PRO A 45 -22.20 4.99 4.46
N SER A 46 -22.43 4.66 5.75
CA SER A 46 -22.34 5.59 6.87
C SER A 46 -21.48 5.08 8.04
N THR A 47 -20.58 4.11 7.82
CA THR A 47 -19.65 3.67 8.87
C THR A 47 -18.60 4.74 9.15
N THR A 48 -18.60 5.27 10.38
CA THR A 48 -17.58 6.21 10.85
C THR A 48 -16.20 5.54 10.80
N ALA A 49 -15.23 6.20 10.19
CA ALA A 49 -13.85 5.72 10.18
C ALA A 49 -13.28 5.67 11.61
N SER A 50 -12.94 4.48 12.09
CA SER A 50 -12.19 4.31 13.34
C SER A 50 -10.72 4.64 13.08
N ALA A 51 -10.28 5.82 13.52
CA ALA A 51 -8.87 6.18 13.49
C ALA A 51 -8.13 5.49 14.64
N THR A 52 -7.27 4.52 14.35
CA THR A 52 -6.30 3.99 15.32
C THR A 52 -4.95 4.69 15.11
N THR A 53 -4.47 5.38 16.14
CA THR A 53 -3.13 5.94 16.17
C THR A 53 -2.11 4.85 16.50
N VAL A 54 -1.30 4.45 15.53
CA VAL A 54 -0.13 3.61 15.78
C VAL A 54 1.03 4.51 16.17
N SER A 55 1.41 4.52 17.44
CA SER A 55 2.65 5.15 17.89
C SER A 55 3.81 4.23 17.57
N TYR A 56 4.69 4.62 16.64
CA TYR A 56 6.00 3.98 16.56
C TYR A 56 6.80 4.33 17.82
N VAL A 57 7.57 3.37 18.32
CA VAL A 57 8.43 3.53 19.49
C VAL A 57 9.79 2.96 19.10
N GLU A 58 10.77 3.84 18.92
CA GLU A 58 12.06 3.49 18.30
C GLU A 58 12.80 2.40 19.05
N THR A 59 12.72 2.40 20.38
CA THR A 59 13.31 1.35 21.22
C THR A 59 12.66 -0.02 21.03
N GLN A 60 11.36 -0.09 20.74
CA GLN A 60 10.67 -1.35 20.43
C GLN A 60 10.98 -1.83 19.01
N ALA A 61 11.07 -0.91 18.04
CA ALA A 61 11.47 -1.24 16.67
C ALA A 61 12.94 -1.72 16.61
N ALA A 62 13.87 -1.01 17.25
CA ALA A 62 15.27 -1.41 17.33
C ALA A 62 15.46 -2.75 18.06
N ALA A 63 14.65 -3.03 19.08
CA ALA A 63 14.63 -4.32 19.76
C ALA A 63 14.11 -5.46 18.86
N SER A 64 13.06 -5.25 18.06
CA SER A 64 12.60 -6.27 17.12
C SER A 64 13.68 -6.61 16.10
N VAL A 65 14.27 -5.58 15.46
CA VAL A 65 15.31 -5.73 14.43
C VAL A 65 16.53 -6.48 14.99
N SER A 66 16.93 -6.17 16.23
CA SER A 66 18.03 -6.87 16.90
C SER A 66 17.75 -8.36 17.15
N LEU A 67 16.50 -8.71 17.50
CA LEU A 67 16.09 -10.09 17.73
C LEU A 67 15.96 -10.89 16.42
N GLU A 68 15.41 -10.28 15.36
CA GLU A 68 15.24 -10.95 14.07
C GLU A 68 16.56 -11.09 13.29
N VAL A 69 17.52 -10.17 13.43
CA VAL A 69 18.89 -10.36 12.93
C VAL A 69 19.61 -11.49 13.67
N ALA A 70 19.46 -11.59 15.00
CA ALA A 70 20.03 -12.69 15.78
C ALA A 70 19.41 -14.05 15.42
N ALA A 71 18.11 -14.10 15.10
CA ALA A 71 17.44 -15.30 14.63
C ALA A 71 17.87 -15.69 13.21
N ALA A 72 17.97 -14.73 12.28
CA ALA A 72 18.39 -14.96 10.89
C ALA A 72 19.82 -15.48 10.77
N ALA A 73 20.72 -15.08 11.69
CA ALA A 73 22.09 -15.61 11.74
C ALA A 73 22.19 -17.12 12.02
N SER A 74 21.10 -17.76 12.46
CA SER A 74 21.06 -19.18 12.84
C SER A 74 20.36 -20.09 11.81
N SER A 75 19.70 -19.53 10.77
CA SER A 75 18.98 -20.33 9.78
C SER A 75 19.04 -19.77 8.35
N THR A 76 19.50 -20.59 7.41
CA THR A 76 19.42 -20.32 5.96
C THR A 76 18.08 -20.74 5.35
N ALA A 77 17.20 -21.35 6.13
CA ALA A 77 15.87 -21.77 5.72
C ALA A 77 14.85 -20.66 5.97
N LEU A 78 14.47 -19.93 4.91
CA LEU A 78 13.32 -19.02 4.93
C LEU A 78 12.04 -19.83 5.15
N ALA A 79 11.56 -19.88 6.40
CA ALA A 79 10.25 -20.45 6.70
C ALA A 79 9.16 -19.66 5.99
N LYS A 80 8.23 -20.35 5.32
CA LYS A 80 7.00 -19.71 4.84
C LYS A 80 6.28 -19.11 6.05
N ARG A 81 5.91 -17.81 5.99
CA ARG A 81 5.08 -17.18 7.03
C ARG A 81 3.85 -18.06 7.29
N ALA A 82 3.56 -18.32 8.57
CA ALA A 82 2.48 -19.18 8.97
C ALA A 82 1.15 -18.67 8.38
N ALA A 83 0.37 -19.56 7.75
CA ALA A 83 -0.88 -19.15 7.09
C ALA A 83 -1.92 -18.57 8.08
N SER A 84 -1.77 -18.83 9.38
CA SER A 84 -2.58 -18.27 10.46
C SER A 84 -2.41 -16.76 10.68
N THR A 85 -1.45 -16.10 10.04
CA THR A 85 -1.31 -14.62 10.06
C THR A 85 -1.81 -13.95 8.77
N CYS A 86 -2.27 -14.72 7.78
CA CYS A 86 -2.91 -14.18 6.59
C CYS A 86 -4.38 -13.82 6.89
N VAL A 87 -4.64 -12.52 7.11
CA VAL A 87 -6.02 -12.00 7.08
C VAL A 87 -6.54 -12.14 5.64
N PRO A 88 -7.76 -12.67 5.41
CA PRO A 88 -8.38 -12.67 4.08
C PRO A 88 -8.45 -11.24 3.55
N GLN A 89 -7.95 -11.03 2.34
CA GLN A 89 -8.05 -9.72 1.69
C GLN A 89 -9.52 -9.41 1.40
N PRO A 90 -9.97 -8.15 1.53
CA PRO A 90 -11.35 -7.80 1.24
C PRO A 90 -11.71 -8.14 -0.22
N THR A 91 -12.88 -8.72 -0.42
CA THR A 91 -13.48 -8.86 -1.75
C THR A 91 -13.71 -7.49 -2.37
N GLY A 92 -13.16 -7.23 -3.55
CA GLY A 92 -13.44 -6.01 -4.31
C GLY A 92 -14.75 -6.14 -5.08
N ILE A 93 -14.67 -6.23 -6.41
CA ILE A 93 -15.86 -6.32 -7.26
C ILE A 93 -16.37 -7.77 -7.40
N SER A 94 -17.61 -7.94 -7.86
CA SER A 94 -18.21 -9.26 -8.09
C SER A 94 -17.72 -9.99 -9.34
N HIS A 95 -17.18 -9.26 -10.34
CA HIS A 95 -16.66 -9.84 -11.58
C HIS A 95 -15.22 -10.34 -11.39
N ASN A 96 -14.93 -11.54 -11.89
CA ASN A 96 -13.59 -12.10 -11.96
C ASN A 96 -13.40 -12.77 -13.33
N SER A 97 -12.21 -12.63 -13.90
CA SER A 97 -11.86 -13.25 -15.18
C SER A 97 -11.73 -14.77 -15.04
N SER A 98 -12.14 -15.51 -16.06
CA SER A 98 -12.08 -16.98 -16.08
C SER A 98 -11.25 -17.47 -17.27
N PRO A 99 -10.17 -18.26 -17.06
CA PRO A 99 -9.63 -18.69 -15.77
C PRO A 99 -8.95 -17.54 -15.01
N ASP A 100 -8.92 -17.58 -13.68
CA ASP A 100 -8.22 -16.56 -12.88
C ASP A 100 -6.70 -16.64 -13.08
N THR A 101 -6.20 -15.85 -14.02
CA THR A 101 -4.81 -15.73 -14.41
C THR A 101 -4.50 -14.29 -14.79
N ALA A 102 -3.24 -13.87 -14.65
CA ALA A 102 -2.83 -12.52 -15.03
C ALA A 102 -3.09 -12.20 -16.51
N SER A 103 -2.96 -13.19 -17.40
CA SER A 103 -3.24 -13.01 -18.84
C SER A 103 -4.74 -12.91 -19.14
N ALA A 104 -5.59 -13.72 -18.50
CA ALA A 104 -7.03 -13.58 -18.65
C ALA A 104 -7.55 -12.26 -18.09
N PHE A 105 -7.04 -11.83 -16.92
CA PHE A 105 -7.35 -10.51 -16.35
C PHE A 105 -6.99 -9.37 -17.31
N LEU A 106 -5.80 -9.40 -17.90
CA LEU A 106 -5.35 -8.39 -18.86
C LEU A 106 -6.15 -8.39 -20.18
N ALA A 107 -6.69 -9.55 -20.58
CA ALA A 107 -7.45 -9.73 -21.82
C ALA A 107 -8.96 -9.52 -21.67
N ASP A 108 -9.48 -9.38 -20.45
CA ASP A 108 -10.90 -9.32 -20.17
C ASP A 108 -11.50 -7.95 -20.53
N ALA A 109 -12.37 -7.95 -21.54
CA ALA A 109 -13.04 -6.75 -22.05
C ALA A 109 -14.01 -6.10 -21.03
N TYR A 110 -14.37 -6.79 -19.94
CA TYR A 110 -15.18 -6.19 -18.88
C TYR A 110 -14.48 -4.98 -18.26
N TYR A 111 -13.21 -5.09 -17.86
CA TYR A 111 -12.51 -3.99 -17.19
C TYR A 111 -12.34 -2.77 -18.08
N SER A 112 -11.96 -3.01 -19.35
CA SER A 112 -11.72 -1.95 -20.31
C SER A 112 -13.01 -1.24 -20.75
N SER A 113 -14.12 -1.99 -20.91
CA SER A 113 -15.43 -1.39 -21.20
C SER A 113 -15.97 -0.56 -20.01
N VAL A 114 -15.88 -1.08 -18.78
CA VAL A 114 -16.30 -0.35 -17.58
C VAL A 114 -15.46 0.91 -17.37
N ALA A 115 -14.13 0.82 -17.48
CA ALA A 115 -13.25 1.97 -17.34
C ALA A 115 -13.45 3.03 -18.44
N SER A 116 -13.77 2.63 -19.67
CA SER A 116 -14.00 3.53 -20.80
C SER A 116 -15.39 4.18 -20.79
N ALA A 117 -16.38 3.54 -20.15
CA ALA A 117 -17.74 4.06 -20.01
C ALA A 117 -17.93 4.97 -18.78
N ALA A 118 -16.95 5.01 -17.87
CA ALA A 118 -17.05 5.78 -16.64
C ALA A 118 -17.04 7.30 -16.90
N PRO A 119 -18.00 8.07 -16.34
CA PRO A 119 -18.07 9.51 -16.55
C PRO A 119 -16.94 10.23 -15.81
N THR A 120 -16.61 11.45 -16.27
CA THR A 120 -15.74 12.35 -15.52
C THR A 120 -16.58 13.13 -14.51
N PRO A 121 -16.24 13.12 -13.20
CA PRO A 121 -17.01 13.85 -12.19
C PRO A 121 -16.98 15.36 -12.42
N ALA A 122 -18.05 16.05 -12.02
CA ALA A 122 -18.11 17.51 -12.10
C ALA A 122 -16.99 18.16 -11.27
N GLY A 123 -16.28 19.14 -11.85
CA GLY A 123 -15.12 19.79 -11.22
C GLY A 123 -13.78 19.06 -11.39
N TYR A 124 -13.77 17.84 -11.94
CA TYR A 124 -12.56 17.06 -12.19
C TYR A 124 -12.22 17.06 -13.69
N VAL A 125 -10.93 16.87 -14.00
CA VAL A 125 -10.42 16.71 -15.37
C VAL A 125 -9.92 15.28 -15.54
N ASN A 126 -10.32 14.62 -16.62
CA ASN A 126 -9.85 13.29 -16.98
C ASN A 126 -8.50 13.39 -17.70
N THR A 127 -7.44 12.88 -17.06
CA THR A 127 -6.06 12.89 -17.61
C THR A 127 -5.73 11.61 -18.37
N PHE A 128 -6.36 10.49 -18.02
CA PHE A 128 -6.14 9.18 -18.62
C PHE A 128 -7.33 8.26 -18.36
N THR A 129 -7.63 7.39 -19.33
CA THR A 129 -8.72 6.42 -19.26
C THR A 129 -8.21 5.08 -19.79
N ASN A 130 -8.60 3.97 -19.15
CA ASN A 130 -8.34 2.60 -19.60
C ASN A 130 -6.85 2.31 -19.95
N LEU A 131 -5.93 2.76 -19.09
CA LEU A 131 -4.51 2.38 -19.18
C LEU A 131 -4.25 1.10 -18.37
N GLN A 132 -3.34 0.27 -18.86
CA GLN A 132 -2.88 -0.94 -18.18
C GLN A 132 -1.80 -0.63 -17.12
N ALA A 133 -2.03 0.40 -16.30
CA ALA A 133 -1.12 0.92 -15.29
C ALA A 133 -1.86 1.76 -14.23
N SER A 134 -1.32 1.80 -13.01
CA SER A 134 -1.66 2.82 -12.01
C SER A 134 -0.66 3.99 -12.09
N ASN A 135 -1.11 5.22 -11.89
CA ASN A 135 -0.20 6.35 -11.72
C ASN A 135 0.67 6.17 -10.46
N ASN A 136 1.98 6.38 -10.61
CA ASN A 136 2.89 6.62 -9.50
C ASN A 136 3.36 8.08 -9.57
N ALA A 137 3.01 8.86 -8.55
CA ALA A 137 3.37 10.25 -8.37
C ALA A 137 3.63 10.51 -6.87
N TYR A 138 4.11 11.71 -6.55
CA TYR A 138 4.19 12.21 -5.19
C TYR A 138 2.79 12.49 -4.59
N GLY A 139 2.76 12.93 -3.32
CA GLY A 139 1.52 13.31 -2.64
C GLY A 139 0.54 12.15 -2.40
N TYR A 140 0.97 10.88 -2.45
CA TYR A 140 0.10 9.73 -2.19
C TYR A 140 -0.46 9.75 -0.76
N MET A 141 -1.79 9.78 -0.64
CA MET A 141 -2.52 9.89 0.64
C MET A 141 -3.13 8.55 1.10
N GLY A 142 -2.86 7.46 0.39
CA GLY A 142 -3.40 6.13 0.67
C GLY A 142 -4.42 5.64 -0.35
N TYR A 143 -5.10 4.55 -0.01
CA TYR A 143 -6.10 3.91 -0.86
C TYR A 143 -7.34 3.49 -0.08
N GLN A 144 -8.43 3.23 -0.80
CA GLN A 144 -9.58 2.46 -0.33
C GLN A 144 -9.96 1.44 -1.39
N LEU A 145 -10.57 0.34 -0.96
CA LEU A 145 -11.18 -0.63 -1.87
C LEU A 145 -12.64 -0.23 -2.13
N LEU A 146 -13.11 -0.46 -3.35
CA LEU A 146 -14.50 -0.26 -3.77
C LEU A 146 -15.07 -1.55 -4.34
N SER A 147 -16.40 -1.71 -4.25
CA SER A 147 -17.14 -2.83 -4.86
C SER A 147 -17.61 -2.54 -6.28
N THR A 148 -17.55 -1.28 -6.73
CA THR A 148 -17.99 -0.82 -8.06
C THR A 148 -17.11 0.31 -8.59
N TYR A 149 -16.95 0.38 -9.92
CA TYR A 149 -16.15 1.41 -10.61
C TYR A 149 -16.94 2.72 -10.71
N ASP A 150 -16.99 3.45 -9.60
CA ASP A 150 -17.75 4.69 -9.46
C ASP A 150 -16.80 5.90 -9.29
N THR A 151 -16.60 6.63 -10.39
CA THR A 151 -15.77 7.85 -10.41
C THR A 151 -16.39 8.98 -9.59
N GLN A 152 -17.71 9.03 -9.44
CA GLN A 152 -18.42 10.07 -8.69
C GLN A 152 -18.33 9.83 -7.17
N LEU A 153 -18.34 8.57 -6.73
CA LEU A 153 -18.02 8.19 -5.35
C LEU A 153 -16.55 8.48 -5.02
N CYS A 154 -15.63 8.23 -5.98
CA CYS A 154 -14.22 8.59 -5.84
C CYS A 154 -14.02 10.10 -5.66
N SER A 155 -14.70 10.95 -6.43
CA SER A 155 -14.60 12.40 -6.25
C SER A 155 -15.12 12.82 -4.86
N GLN A 156 -16.31 12.36 -4.46
CA GLN A 156 -16.88 12.67 -3.14
C GLN A 156 -16.02 12.20 -1.96
N LYS A 157 -15.19 11.16 -2.16
CA LYS A 157 -14.20 10.72 -1.17
C LYS A 157 -12.96 11.62 -1.17
N CYS A 158 -12.48 12.04 -2.34
CA CYS A 158 -11.40 13.01 -2.48
C CYS A 158 -11.80 14.36 -1.86
N ASP A 159 -12.97 14.91 -2.19
CA ASP A 159 -13.49 16.19 -1.67
C ASP A 159 -13.57 16.26 -0.13
N LYS A 160 -13.64 15.10 0.55
CA LYS A 160 -13.67 14.98 2.02
C LYS A 160 -12.29 14.82 2.66
N VAL A 161 -11.26 14.55 1.88
CA VAL A 161 -9.86 14.45 2.34
C VAL A 161 -9.21 15.81 2.13
N ASN A 162 -8.92 16.53 3.21
CA ASN A 162 -8.25 17.83 3.13
C ASN A 162 -6.91 17.70 2.39
N GLY A 163 -6.75 18.46 1.30
CA GLY A 163 -5.59 18.37 0.41
C GLY A 163 -5.66 17.28 -0.65
N CYS A 164 -6.77 16.54 -0.83
CA CYS A 164 -6.91 15.74 -2.04
C CYS A 164 -7.19 16.64 -3.25
N LEU A 165 -6.40 16.47 -4.31
CA LEU A 165 -6.54 17.19 -5.57
C LEU A 165 -6.67 16.25 -6.78
N SER A 166 -6.35 14.97 -6.62
CA SER A 166 -6.58 13.96 -7.66
C SER A 166 -6.73 12.57 -7.07
N PHE A 167 -7.30 11.66 -7.86
CA PHE A 167 -7.37 10.25 -7.54
C PHE A 167 -7.07 9.38 -8.75
N ASN A 168 -6.85 8.09 -8.50
CA ASN A 168 -6.77 7.03 -9.50
C ASN A 168 -7.79 5.96 -9.15
N LEU A 169 -8.52 5.47 -10.14
CA LEU A 169 -9.47 4.36 -10.00
C LEU A 169 -9.09 3.29 -11.02
N TYR A 170 -8.77 2.08 -10.54
CA TYR A 170 -8.30 1.00 -11.42
C TYR A 170 -8.51 -0.38 -10.77
N PHE A 171 -8.71 -1.40 -11.60
CA PHE A 171 -8.83 -2.79 -11.16
C PHE A 171 -7.44 -3.40 -10.90
N GLU A 172 -7.28 -4.17 -9.82
CA GLU A 172 -6.03 -4.81 -9.40
C GLU A 172 -6.28 -6.26 -8.96
N ARG A 173 -5.73 -7.22 -9.71
CA ARG A 173 -5.92 -8.66 -9.46
C ARG A 173 -5.01 -9.15 -8.32
N ASP A 174 -5.59 -9.69 -7.25
CA ASP A 174 -4.82 -10.27 -6.14
C ASP A 174 -4.14 -11.60 -6.57
N PRO A 175 -2.85 -11.85 -6.24
CA PRO A 175 -2.18 -13.13 -6.48
C PRO A 175 -2.87 -14.37 -5.87
N SER A 176 -3.66 -14.22 -4.81
CA SER A 176 -4.19 -15.31 -3.97
C SER A 176 -5.37 -16.11 -4.54
N GLY A 177 -5.86 -15.78 -5.76
CA GLY A 177 -6.62 -16.73 -6.58
C GLY A 177 -8.15 -16.70 -6.47
N THR A 178 -8.73 -15.72 -5.77
CA THR A 178 -10.18 -15.61 -5.58
C THR A 178 -10.76 -14.20 -5.65
N HIS A 179 -9.93 -13.15 -5.64
CA HIS A 179 -10.40 -11.77 -5.42
C HIS A 179 -9.76 -10.77 -6.38
N LEU A 180 -10.59 -10.15 -7.21
CA LEU A 180 -10.27 -8.89 -7.86
C LEU A 180 -10.54 -7.73 -6.90
N SER A 181 -9.50 -6.93 -6.63
CA SER A 181 -9.63 -5.66 -5.92
C SER A 181 -9.91 -4.52 -6.90
N LEU A 182 -10.68 -3.53 -6.48
CA LEU A 182 -10.79 -2.25 -7.19
C LEU A 182 -10.24 -1.16 -6.27
N PHE A 183 -9.12 -0.59 -6.67
CA PHE A 183 -8.40 0.39 -5.87
C PHE A 183 -8.76 1.81 -6.28
N PHE A 184 -9.20 2.58 -5.30
CA PHE A 184 -9.24 4.03 -5.32
C PHE A 184 -8.00 4.55 -4.58
N ARG A 185 -7.07 5.21 -5.28
CA ARG A 185 -5.86 5.82 -4.70
C ARG A 185 -5.99 7.35 -4.68
N VAL A 186 -5.70 7.97 -3.55
CA VAL A 186 -5.94 9.40 -3.26
C VAL A 186 -4.62 10.18 -3.28
N ARG A 187 -4.61 11.43 -3.79
CA ARG A 187 -3.39 12.23 -3.96
C ARG A 187 -3.57 13.74 -3.73
N ASN A 188 -2.56 14.38 -3.14
CA ASN A 188 -2.35 15.84 -3.08
C ASN A 188 -1.39 16.32 -4.19
N MET A 189 -1.33 17.64 -4.43
CA MET A 189 -0.17 18.28 -5.07
C MET A 189 1.08 18.17 -4.18
N LEU A 190 2.24 18.23 -4.85
CA LEU A 190 3.39 18.97 -4.34
C LEU A 190 3.33 20.38 -4.92
#